data_AF-A0A1Y1UGX6-F1
#
_entry.id   AF-A0A1Y1UGX6-F1
#
_cell.length_a   1.000
_cell.length_b   1.000
_cell.length_c   1.000
_cell.angle_alpha   90.00
_cell.angle_beta   90.00
_cell.angle_gamma   90.00
#
_symmetry.space_group_name_H-M   'P 1'
#
loop_
_entity.id
_entity.type
_entity.pdbx_description
1 polymer ?
#
loop_
_entity_poly.entity_id
_entity_poly.type
_entity_poly.pdbx_seq_one_letter_code
_entity_poly.pdbx_strand_id
1 'polypeptide(L)'
;MATSPAKRQLQDEDRDESEQGSSRAPTPVPKRVKREPSLARRASRGVSRAAGEPSATSDHDSESELDNSEYESELEAPTDDEEHFDDDEANVKAYEEAKAKTGDIFGWASDAGIIKQVILVDFMCHRHFSVELGNRMNFIVGHNGMLTGIAVALGGKAAVTGRGQGLKDLIRRDADKAVVTVIMSNEGPEAFKPELYGSQIVIERTLHKNGGSSYRFRATRDGKIIAQKRDELNEICANFSITIDSPLTILTQDAARSFLQNATDEMLYKFFLEGTGLDSLSAYYQKMQLQGEQLKNIADSQAEKIPLKEIEVDQLHRQVAASRRIVELQAKITRLTSELAWAYIRDKETVRTGEVNSRCFILTQHRSSRTQ
;
A
#
# COMPACT_ATOMS: atom_id res chain seq x y z
N MET A 1 26.85 38.83 42.33
CA MET A 1 25.69 39.11 43.21
C MET A 1 24.66 39.81 42.34
N ALA A 2 23.64 39.11 41.82
CA ALA A 2 22.32 38.94 42.46
C ALA A 2 21.71 40.34 42.75
N THR A 3 20.57 40.78 42.19
CA THR A 3 19.26 40.14 41.98
C THR A 3 18.34 41.05 41.12
N SER A 4 17.32 40.43 40.49
CA SER A 4 16.05 41.00 39.97
C SER A 4 15.26 41.83 41.04
N PRO A 5 13.99 42.32 40.86
CA PRO A 5 12.94 42.03 39.84
C PRO A 5 11.98 43.20 39.47
N ALA A 6 10.99 42.96 38.60
CA ALA A 6 9.54 43.12 38.89
C ALA A 6 8.64 43.27 37.64
N LYS A 7 7.45 42.65 37.76
CA LYS A 7 6.32 42.53 36.82
C LYS A 7 5.58 43.85 36.53
N ARG A 8 4.90 43.93 35.37
CA ARG A 8 3.51 44.41 35.29
C ARG A 8 2.79 43.92 34.02
N GLN A 9 1.65 43.28 34.22
CA GLN A 9 0.57 43.06 33.26
C GLN A 9 -0.18 44.38 33.01
N LEU A 10 -0.84 44.52 31.86
CA LEU A 10 -2.13 45.20 31.70
C LEU A 10 -2.80 44.73 30.39
N GLN A 11 -4.10 44.44 30.53
CA GLN A 11 -5.09 44.06 29.51
C GLN A 11 -5.78 45.32 28.95
N ASP A 12 -6.72 45.08 28.01
CA ASP A 12 -7.80 45.95 27.53
C ASP A 12 -7.42 46.88 26.35
N GLU A 13 -8.23 47.11 25.32
CA GLU A 13 -9.66 46.85 25.09
C GLU A 13 -9.99 46.99 23.58
N ASP A 14 -11.18 46.53 23.22
CA ASP A 14 -11.82 46.47 21.90
C ASP A 14 -11.92 47.79 21.11
N ARG A 15 -12.01 47.67 19.77
CA ARG A 15 -13.04 48.36 18.95
C ARG A 15 -13.15 47.86 17.51
N ASP A 16 -14.38 47.47 17.17
CA ASP A 16 -14.95 47.16 15.86
C ASP A 16 -14.84 48.31 14.84
N GLU A 17 -14.69 47.96 13.55
CA GLU A 17 -15.63 48.42 12.52
C GLU A 17 -15.57 47.52 11.25
N SER A 18 -16.77 47.27 10.72
CA SER A 18 -17.19 46.33 9.68
C SER A 18 -16.99 46.83 8.24
N GLU A 19 -16.81 45.93 7.26
CA GLU A 19 -17.83 45.63 6.21
C GLU A 19 -17.36 44.64 5.09
N GLN A 20 -18.22 43.62 4.90
CA GLN A 20 -18.70 42.97 3.66
C GLN A 20 -17.76 42.20 2.68
N GLY A 21 -18.10 40.93 2.44
CA GLY A 21 -17.62 40.13 1.30
C GLY A 21 -17.92 38.63 1.39
N SER A 22 -19.07 38.21 0.87
CA SER A 22 -19.71 36.89 0.93
C SER A 22 -19.02 35.74 0.16
N SER A 23 -18.91 34.53 0.75
CA SER A 23 -19.51 33.29 0.20
C SER A 23 -19.27 32.08 1.13
N ARG A 24 -20.34 31.30 1.37
CA ARG A 24 -20.50 30.34 2.47
C ARG A 24 -20.59 28.91 1.92
N ALA A 25 -20.01 27.98 2.67
CA ALA A 25 -20.04 26.52 2.44
C ALA A 25 -21.48 25.93 2.43
N PRO A 26 -21.72 24.80 1.71
CA PRO A 26 -23.03 24.15 1.72
C PRO A 26 -23.08 22.93 2.67
N THR A 27 -24.15 22.87 3.47
CA THR A 27 -24.73 21.65 4.07
C THR A 27 -25.85 21.07 3.18
N PRO A 28 -26.20 19.78 3.30
CA PRO A 28 -26.94 19.02 2.28
C PRO A 28 -28.40 18.72 2.67
N VAL A 29 -29.39 18.90 1.78
CA VAL A 29 -30.67 18.16 1.79
C VAL A 29 -31.42 18.27 0.42
N PRO A 30 -32.52 17.52 0.13
CA PRO A 30 -32.57 16.40 -0.81
C PRO A 30 -33.44 16.65 -2.07
N LYS A 31 -33.45 15.71 -3.05
CA LYS A 31 -34.64 15.14 -3.73
C LYS A 31 -34.41 14.65 -5.18
N ARG A 32 -34.93 13.44 -5.42
CA ARG A 32 -35.82 13.00 -6.53
C ARG A 32 -35.27 12.19 -7.71
N VAL A 33 -35.88 11.01 -7.79
CA VAL A 33 -36.00 10.01 -8.86
C VAL A 33 -36.69 10.53 -10.14
N LYS A 34 -36.20 10.12 -11.31
CA LYS A 34 -36.88 9.85 -12.60
C LYS A 34 -35.80 9.51 -13.65
N ARG A 35 -35.95 8.66 -14.68
CA ARG A 35 -36.98 7.74 -15.21
C ARG A 35 -36.31 6.99 -16.37
N GLU A 36 -36.55 5.70 -16.52
CA GLU A 36 -36.16 4.95 -17.74
C GLU A 36 -37.13 5.21 -18.91
N PRO A 37 -36.69 5.03 -20.18
CA PRO A 37 -37.58 5.05 -21.32
C PRO A 37 -38.17 3.66 -21.62
N SER A 38 -39.48 3.66 -21.83
CA SER A 38 -40.32 2.55 -22.25
C SER A 38 -40.19 2.23 -23.74
N LEU A 39 -40.14 0.95 -24.11
CA LEU A 39 -40.68 0.44 -25.37
C LEU A 39 -41.70 -0.68 -25.08
N ALA A 40 -42.84 -0.55 -25.73
CA ALA A 40 -44.07 -1.31 -25.51
C ALA A 40 -44.06 -2.67 -26.24
N ARG A 41 -44.70 -3.69 -25.65
CA ARG A 41 -45.69 -4.53 -26.36
C ARG A 41 -46.53 -5.41 -25.43
N ARG A 42 -47.82 -5.08 -25.44
CA ARG A 42 -48.97 -5.96 -25.69
C ARG A 42 -49.47 -6.90 -24.58
N ALA A 43 -50.73 -6.67 -24.26
CA ALA A 43 -51.54 -7.28 -23.23
C ALA A 43 -52.00 -8.72 -23.52
N SER A 44 -52.21 -9.48 -22.45
CA SER A 44 -53.37 -10.39 -22.32
C SER A 44 -53.75 -10.60 -20.85
N ARG A 45 -55.04 -10.33 -20.58
CA ARG A 45 -55.92 -10.70 -19.44
C ARG A 45 -55.47 -12.01 -18.74
N GLY A 46 -55.50 -12.20 -17.42
CA GLY A 46 -56.34 -11.65 -16.36
C GLY A 46 -57.46 -12.64 -16.00
N VAL A 47 -57.28 -13.49 -14.97
CA VAL A 47 -58.35 -14.02 -14.09
C VAL A 47 -57.78 -14.34 -12.69
N SER A 48 -58.56 -13.93 -11.71
CA SER A 48 -58.46 -13.87 -10.25
C SER A 48 -58.79 -15.15 -9.47
N ARG A 49 -58.26 -15.27 -8.22
CA ARG A 49 -58.94 -15.56 -6.92
C ARG A 49 -57.96 -16.26 -5.95
N ALA A 50 -57.58 -15.69 -4.81
CA ALA A 50 -58.30 -15.38 -3.55
C ALA A 50 -58.24 -16.52 -2.51
N ALA A 51 -57.41 -16.27 -1.48
CA ALA A 51 -57.50 -16.56 -0.03
C ALA A 51 -58.13 -17.87 0.50
N GLY A 52 -57.43 -18.48 1.47
CA GLY A 52 -58.01 -19.40 2.45
C GLY A 52 -56.97 -20.18 3.27
N GLU A 53 -56.58 -19.65 4.43
CA GLU A 53 -56.25 -20.46 5.63
C GLU A 53 -57.59 -20.77 6.35
N PRO A 54 -57.77 -21.87 7.13
CA PRO A 54 -56.95 -22.15 8.32
C PRO A 54 -56.76 -23.64 8.78
N SER A 55 -55.75 -23.81 9.65
CA SER A 55 -55.71 -24.60 10.90
C SER A 55 -55.98 -26.13 10.95
N ALA A 56 -55.07 -26.78 11.72
CA ALA A 56 -55.29 -27.79 12.78
C ALA A 56 -55.00 -29.31 12.54
N THR A 57 -53.94 -29.75 13.25
CA THR A 57 -53.81 -30.95 14.12
C THR A 57 -53.30 -32.30 13.61
N SER A 58 -52.55 -32.91 14.54
CA SER A 58 -52.20 -34.33 14.80
C SER A 58 -50.99 -34.97 14.12
N ASP A 59 -49.91 -35.06 14.91
CA ASP A 59 -49.18 -36.27 15.31
C ASP A 59 -49.11 -37.46 14.35
N HIS A 60 -47.88 -37.81 13.93
CA HIS A 60 -47.37 -39.16 14.15
C HIS A 60 -45.84 -39.23 13.90
N ASP A 61 -45.10 -39.59 14.95
CA ASP A 61 -43.81 -40.28 14.83
C ASP A 61 -44.00 -41.57 14.02
N SER A 62 -43.14 -41.79 13.04
CA SER A 62 -42.88 -43.10 12.44
C SER A 62 -41.50 -43.06 11.80
N GLU A 63 -40.55 -43.67 12.47
CA GLU A 63 -39.36 -44.23 11.83
C GLU A 63 -39.82 -45.16 10.71
N SER A 64 -39.39 -44.90 9.48
CA SER A 64 -39.47 -45.86 8.40
C SER A 64 -38.06 -46.12 7.88
N GLU A 65 -37.52 -47.25 8.33
CA GLU A 65 -36.56 -48.03 7.58
C GLU A 65 -37.12 -48.23 6.17
N LEU A 66 -36.49 -47.58 5.17
CA LEU A 66 -36.75 -47.89 3.77
C LEU A 66 -35.79 -49.00 3.34
N ASP A 67 -36.35 -50.20 3.48
CA ASP A 67 -36.19 -51.37 2.64
C ASP A 67 -35.46 -51.11 1.31
N ASN A 68 -34.30 -51.76 1.19
CA ASN A 68 -33.46 -51.80 0.00
C ASN A 68 -34.06 -52.84 -0.96
N SER A 69 -35.15 -52.50 -1.64
CA SER A 69 -35.64 -53.32 -2.75
C SER A 69 -34.83 -53.03 -4.01
N GLU A 70 -34.13 -54.06 -4.47
CA GLU A 70 -33.47 -54.14 -5.78
C GLU A 70 -34.43 -53.72 -6.89
N TYR A 71 -34.15 -52.55 -7.47
CA TYR A 71 -34.60 -52.19 -8.80
C TYR A 71 -33.40 -52.36 -9.72
N GLU A 72 -33.22 -53.57 -10.25
CA GLU A 72 -32.42 -53.79 -11.46
C GLU A 72 -33.11 -53.03 -12.61
N SER A 73 -32.74 -51.77 -12.79
CA SER A 73 -32.89 -51.12 -14.08
C SER A 73 -31.70 -51.57 -14.93
N GLU A 74 -31.94 -52.51 -15.84
CA GLU A 74 -31.09 -52.77 -17.00
C GLU A 74 -31.03 -51.48 -17.85
N LEU A 75 -30.17 -50.55 -17.45
CA LEU A 75 -29.64 -49.54 -18.34
C LEU A 75 -28.59 -50.28 -19.17
N GLU A 76 -28.97 -50.70 -20.38
CA GLU A 76 -28.03 -51.10 -21.41
C GLU A 76 -26.91 -50.06 -21.44
N ALA A 77 -25.69 -50.53 -21.12
CA ALA A 77 -24.49 -49.73 -21.31
C ALA A 77 -24.51 -49.21 -22.75
N PRO A 78 -24.25 -47.91 -22.99
CA PRO A 78 -24.00 -47.44 -24.34
C PRO A 78 -22.95 -48.36 -24.92
N THR A 79 -23.28 -49.06 -26.01
CA THR A 79 -22.31 -49.81 -26.78
C THR A 79 -21.16 -48.87 -27.09
N ASP A 80 -19.94 -49.29 -26.76
CA ASP A 80 -18.69 -48.70 -27.22
C ASP A 80 -18.71 -48.67 -28.76
N ASP A 81 -19.40 -47.68 -29.33
CA ASP A 81 -18.86 -46.99 -30.48
C ASP A 81 -17.69 -46.19 -29.92
N GLU A 82 -16.55 -46.88 -29.75
CA GLU A 82 -15.24 -46.24 -29.74
C GLU A 82 -15.16 -45.48 -31.07
N GLU A 83 -15.64 -44.24 -31.08
CA GLU A 83 -15.04 -43.22 -31.90
C GLU A 83 -13.57 -43.22 -31.49
N HIS A 84 -12.79 -43.98 -32.27
CA HIS A 84 -11.35 -43.91 -32.30
C HIS A 84 -11.04 -42.44 -32.56
N PHE A 85 -10.86 -41.68 -31.48
CA PHE A 85 -10.16 -40.42 -31.55
C PHE A 85 -8.81 -40.84 -32.09
N ASP A 86 -8.60 -40.62 -33.39
CA ASP A 86 -7.27 -40.63 -34.01
C ASP A 86 -6.44 -39.71 -33.12
N ASP A 87 -5.74 -40.31 -32.16
CA ASP A 87 -4.81 -39.63 -31.28
C ASP A 87 -3.66 -39.28 -32.23
N ASP A 88 -3.84 -38.13 -32.89
CA ASP A 88 -3.12 -37.70 -34.08
C ASP A 88 -1.64 -38.08 -33.94
N GLU A 89 -1.17 -39.03 -34.75
CA GLU A 89 0.26 -39.36 -34.83
C GLU A 89 1.10 -38.09 -35.05
N ALA A 90 0.49 -37.06 -35.65
CA ALA A 90 1.01 -35.71 -35.77
C ALA A 90 1.19 -34.97 -34.43
N ASN A 91 0.27 -35.08 -33.45
CA ASN A 91 0.39 -34.48 -32.12
C ASN A 91 1.47 -35.16 -31.29
N VAL A 92 1.55 -36.50 -31.33
CA VAL A 92 2.61 -37.27 -30.66
C VAL A 92 3.97 -36.89 -31.24
N LYS A 93 4.08 -36.85 -32.57
CA LYS A 93 5.31 -36.44 -33.26
C LYS A 93 5.68 -34.98 -32.99
N ALA A 94 4.70 -34.06 -32.96
CA ALA A 94 4.93 -32.66 -32.62
C ALA A 94 5.41 -32.51 -31.15
N TYR A 95 4.88 -33.30 -30.23
CA TYR A 95 5.32 -33.35 -28.83
C TYR A 95 6.76 -33.87 -28.71
N GLU A 96 7.10 -34.96 -29.42
CA GLU A 96 8.44 -35.52 -29.44
C GLU A 96 9.47 -34.57 -30.08
N GLU A 97 9.11 -33.90 -31.19
CA GLU A 97 9.94 -32.89 -31.82
C GLU A 97 10.13 -31.65 -30.93
N ALA A 98 9.09 -31.21 -30.21
CA ALA A 98 9.18 -30.11 -29.25
C ALA A 98 10.07 -30.48 -28.07
N LYS A 99 9.93 -31.70 -27.54
CA LYS A 99 10.78 -32.24 -26.47
C LYS A 99 12.24 -32.34 -26.91
N ALA A 100 12.51 -32.80 -28.13
CA ALA A 100 13.86 -32.88 -28.69
C ALA A 100 14.51 -31.51 -28.94
N LYS A 101 13.73 -30.51 -29.37
CA LYS A 101 14.21 -29.13 -29.60
C LYS A 101 14.48 -28.35 -28.32
N THR A 102 13.74 -28.64 -27.25
CA THR A 102 13.78 -27.88 -25.99
C THR A 102 14.83 -28.42 -25.00
N GLY A 103 15.39 -29.61 -25.27
CA GLY A 103 16.36 -30.25 -24.39
C GLY A 103 15.79 -30.48 -22.98
N ASP A 104 16.68 -30.57 -22.00
CA ASP A 104 16.38 -30.85 -20.58
C ASP A 104 15.51 -29.78 -19.89
N ILE A 105 15.23 -28.64 -20.57
CA ILE A 105 14.38 -27.56 -20.06
C ILE A 105 12.90 -28.02 -19.98
N PHE A 106 12.50 -29.04 -20.74
CA PHE A 106 11.14 -29.58 -20.70
C PHE A 106 10.93 -30.44 -19.44
N GLY A 107 10.42 -29.84 -18.36
CA GLY A 107 10.04 -30.55 -17.14
C GLY A 107 10.89 -30.27 -15.90
N TRP A 108 11.82 -29.31 -15.95
CA TRP A 108 12.46 -28.80 -14.75
C TRP A 108 11.42 -28.06 -13.89
N ALA A 109 11.15 -28.61 -12.70
CA ALA A 109 10.34 -27.91 -11.71
C ALA A 109 11.15 -26.72 -11.19
N SER A 110 10.57 -25.52 -11.12
CA SER A 110 11.25 -24.38 -10.50
C SER A 110 11.56 -24.74 -9.05
N ASP A 111 12.79 -24.50 -8.59
CA ASP A 111 13.16 -24.77 -7.19
C ASP A 111 12.59 -23.71 -6.23
N ALA A 112 12.12 -22.57 -6.76
CA ALA A 112 11.53 -21.45 -6.03
C ALA A 112 10.02 -21.35 -6.27
N GLY A 113 9.28 -20.77 -5.32
CA GLY A 113 7.86 -20.44 -5.51
C GLY A 113 6.88 -21.62 -5.46
N ILE A 114 7.36 -22.86 -5.34
CA ILE A 114 6.51 -24.04 -5.18
C ILE A 114 5.87 -24.06 -3.79
N ILE A 115 4.54 -24.23 -3.71
CA ILE A 115 3.86 -24.49 -2.43
C ILE A 115 4.18 -25.91 -1.97
N LYS A 116 4.79 -26.04 -0.79
CA LYS A 116 5.19 -27.32 -0.18
C LYS A 116 4.19 -27.81 0.85
N GLN A 117 3.56 -26.90 1.59
CA GLN A 117 2.61 -27.28 2.63
C GLN A 117 1.53 -26.21 2.81
N VAL A 118 0.31 -26.65 3.11
CA VAL A 118 -0.81 -25.78 3.48
C VAL A 118 -1.39 -26.25 4.80
N ILE A 119 -1.54 -25.33 5.75
CA ILE A 119 -2.10 -25.58 7.08
C ILE A 119 -3.27 -24.64 7.32
N LEU A 120 -4.42 -25.20 7.65
CA LEU A 120 -5.66 -24.47 7.96
C LEU A 120 -6.06 -24.77 9.41
N VAL A 121 -6.28 -23.73 10.20
CA VAL A 121 -6.72 -23.83 11.60
C VAL A 121 -7.97 -22.99 11.79
N ASP A 122 -9.04 -23.62 12.28
CA ASP A 122 -10.37 -23.02 12.47
C ASP A 122 -10.90 -22.28 11.23
N PHE A 123 -10.63 -22.84 10.04
CA PHE A 123 -10.99 -22.27 8.74
C PHE A 123 -12.11 -23.09 8.10
N MET A 124 -13.26 -22.46 7.85
CA MET A 124 -14.47 -23.09 7.32
C MET A 124 -14.88 -24.34 8.12
N CYS A 125 -14.84 -25.52 7.51
CA CYS A 125 -15.14 -26.81 8.12
C CYS A 125 -13.91 -27.46 8.78
N HIS A 126 -12.72 -26.88 8.63
CA HIS A 126 -11.49 -27.43 9.17
C HIS A 126 -11.18 -26.86 10.54
N ARG A 127 -11.15 -27.73 11.57
CA ARG A 127 -10.60 -27.36 12.88
C ARG A 127 -9.07 -27.32 12.85
N HIS A 128 -8.47 -28.35 12.26
CA HIS A 128 -7.07 -28.42 11.91
C HIS A 128 -6.93 -29.30 10.66
N PHE A 129 -6.31 -28.77 9.62
CA PHE A 129 -6.01 -29.47 8.38
C PHE A 129 -4.60 -29.12 7.96
N SER A 130 -3.82 -30.12 7.59
CA SER A 130 -2.45 -29.95 7.10
C SER A 130 -2.23 -30.91 5.94
N VAL A 131 -1.68 -30.41 4.85
CA VAL A 131 -1.34 -31.21 3.67
C VAL A 131 0.00 -30.77 3.11
N GLU A 132 0.84 -31.75 2.81
CA GLU A 132 2.08 -31.55 2.06
C GLU A 132 1.81 -31.78 0.57
N LEU A 133 2.38 -30.90 -0.25
CA LEU A 133 2.21 -30.90 -1.70
C LEU A 133 3.53 -31.28 -2.37
N GLY A 134 3.43 -32.10 -3.41
CA GLY A 134 4.52 -32.37 -4.33
C GLY A 134 4.81 -31.19 -5.25
N ASN A 135 5.97 -31.24 -5.90
CA ASN A 135 6.54 -30.12 -6.66
C ASN A 135 5.83 -29.79 -7.98
N ARG A 136 4.96 -30.68 -8.47
CA ARG A 136 4.31 -30.55 -9.77
C ARG A 136 2.80 -30.67 -9.60
N MET A 137 2.26 -31.83 -9.92
CA MET A 137 0.83 -32.10 -9.89
C MET A 137 0.43 -32.75 -8.57
N ASN A 138 -0.68 -32.27 -8.00
CA ASN A 138 -1.23 -32.75 -6.75
C ASN A 138 -2.71 -33.06 -6.94
N PHE A 139 -3.12 -34.29 -6.64
CA PHE A 139 -4.53 -34.70 -6.63
C PHE A 139 -5.03 -34.75 -5.21
N ILE A 140 -6.06 -33.97 -4.91
CA ILE A 140 -6.59 -33.83 -3.56
C ILE A 140 -8.07 -34.15 -3.60
N VAL A 141 -8.44 -35.20 -2.87
CA VAL A 141 -9.80 -35.72 -2.81
C VAL A 141 -10.33 -35.46 -1.40
N GLY A 142 -11.53 -34.87 -1.29
CA GLY A 142 -12.15 -34.61 0.01
C GLY A 142 -12.96 -33.32 0.06
N HIS A 143 -13.32 -32.90 1.27
CA HIS A 143 -14.11 -31.70 1.50
C HIS A 143 -13.40 -30.41 1.05
N ASN A 144 -14.16 -29.55 0.40
CA ASN A 144 -13.69 -28.31 -0.23
C ASN A 144 -13.32 -27.25 0.82
N GLY A 145 -12.14 -26.63 0.66
CA GLY A 145 -11.71 -25.50 1.51
C GLY A 145 -10.25 -25.09 1.29
N MET A 146 -9.40 -26.02 0.85
CA MET A 146 -7.97 -25.78 0.67
C MET A 146 -7.66 -24.72 -0.40
N LEU A 147 -8.27 -24.79 -1.58
CA LEU A 147 -8.04 -23.80 -2.65
C LEU A 147 -8.41 -22.38 -2.18
N THR A 148 -9.52 -22.25 -1.44
CA THR A 148 -9.92 -20.98 -0.82
C THR A 148 -8.91 -20.51 0.22
N GLY A 149 -8.37 -21.42 1.02
CA GLY A 149 -7.28 -21.14 1.96
C GLY A 149 -6.06 -20.56 1.23
N ILE A 150 -5.55 -21.24 0.20
CA ILE A 150 -4.39 -20.78 -0.60
C ILE A 150 -4.66 -19.41 -1.21
N ALA A 151 -5.82 -19.24 -1.86
CA ALA A 151 -6.23 -17.97 -2.46
C ALA A 151 -6.20 -16.81 -1.46
N VAL A 152 -6.76 -17.04 -0.27
CA VAL A 152 -6.84 -16.03 0.78
C VAL A 152 -5.47 -15.79 1.42
N ALA A 153 -4.65 -16.81 1.64
CA ALA A 153 -3.28 -16.62 2.13
C ALA A 153 -2.44 -15.77 1.16
N LEU A 154 -2.54 -16.03 -0.14
CA LEU A 154 -1.79 -15.31 -1.18
C LEU A 154 -2.41 -13.95 -1.56
N GLY A 155 -3.44 -13.52 -0.84
CA GLY A 155 -3.93 -12.15 -0.89
C GLY A 155 -5.12 -11.91 -1.81
N GLY A 156 -5.73 -12.98 -2.34
CA GLY A 156 -6.97 -12.94 -3.09
C GLY A 156 -8.16 -12.55 -2.24
N LYS A 157 -9.19 -12.01 -2.90
CA LYS A 157 -10.44 -11.61 -2.25
C LYS A 157 -11.28 -12.84 -1.91
N ALA A 158 -11.89 -12.86 -0.72
CA ALA A 158 -12.76 -13.96 -0.30
C ALA A 158 -13.89 -14.24 -1.32
N ALA A 159 -14.46 -13.19 -1.89
CA ALA A 159 -15.52 -13.27 -2.89
C ALA A 159 -15.12 -14.03 -4.16
N VAL A 160 -13.85 -13.95 -4.60
CA VAL A 160 -13.34 -14.64 -5.80
C VAL A 160 -13.45 -16.16 -5.66
N THR A 161 -13.43 -16.65 -4.42
CA THR A 161 -13.51 -18.08 -4.15
C THR A 161 -14.94 -18.64 -4.19
N GLY A 162 -15.97 -17.77 -4.25
CA GLY A 162 -17.38 -18.16 -4.22
C GLY A 162 -17.87 -18.72 -2.88
N ARG A 163 -17.03 -18.74 -1.84
CA ARG A 163 -17.32 -19.39 -0.54
C ARG A 163 -17.61 -18.43 0.61
N GLY A 164 -17.53 -17.11 0.40
CA GLY A 164 -17.83 -16.10 1.42
C GLY A 164 -17.81 -14.68 0.84
N GLN A 165 -18.60 -13.78 1.43
CA GLN A 165 -18.64 -12.37 1.03
C GLN A 165 -17.50 -11.58 1.70
N GLY A 166 -17.05 -12.01 2.87
CA GLY A 166 -15.91 -11.44 3.57
C GLY A 166 -15.05 -12.48 4.29
N LEU A 167 -13.89 -12.06 4.79
CA LEU A 167 -12.93 -12.94 5.47
C LEU A 167 -13.51 -13.58 6.74
N LYS A 168 -14.45 -12.91 7.42
CA LYS A 168 -15.14 -13.42 8.61
C LYS A 168 -15.96 -14.68 8.32
N ASP A 169 -16.47 -14.81 7.09
CA ASP A 169 -17.32 -15.94 6.69
C ASP A 169 -16.50 -17.21 6.48
N LEU A 170 -15.18 -17.07 6.40
CA LEU A 170 -14.23 -18.18 6.24
C LEU A 170 -13.74 -18.72 7.60
N ILE A 171 -14.16 -18.11 8.72
CA ILE A 171 -13.83 -18.58 10.06
C ILE A 171 -14.86 -19.64 10.48
N ARG A 172 -14.40 -20.74 11.07
CA ARG A 172 -15.28 -21.79 11.60
C ARG A 172 -16.23 -21.18 12.64
N ARG A 173 -17.52 -21.56 12.59
CA ARG A 173 -18.59 -20.88 13.37
C ARG A 173 -18.32 -20.73 14.87
N ASP A 174 -17.65 -21.73 15.46
CA ASP A 174 -17.33 -21.77 16.90
C ASP A 174 -15.92 -21.26 17.23
N ALA A 175 -15.32 -20.45 16.35
CA ALA A 175 -14.00 -19.88 16.55
C ALA A 175 -14.01 -18.35 16.40
N ASP A 176 -13.10 -17.69 17.11
CA ASP A 176 -12.93 -16.23 17.05
C ASP A 176 -11.92 -15.78 16.01
N LYS A 177 -11.06 -16.70 15.57
CA LYS A 177 -10.04 -16.47 14.55
C LYS A 177 -9.81 -17.74 13.73
N ALA A 178 -9.38 -17.55 12.49
CA ALA A 178 -8.84 -18.60 11.64
C ALA A 178 -7.40 -18.26 11.28
N VAL A 179 -6.56 -19.27 11.11
CA VAL A 179 -5.17 -19.11 10.65
C VAL A 179 -4.96 -19.98 9.42
N VAL A 180 -4.47 -19.36 8.36
CA VAL A 180 -4.09 -20.03 7.12
C VAL A 180 -2.60 -19.85 6.93
N THR A 181 -1.88 -20.95 6.79
CA THR A 181 -0.44 -20.97 6.59
C THR A 181 -0.12 -21.64 5.27
N VAL A 182 0.72 -21.01 4.45
CA VAL A 182 1.24 -21.55 3.20
C VAL A 182 2.75 -21.51 3.29
N ILE A 183 3.39 -22.67 3.12
CA ILE A 183 4.84 -22.81 3.12
C ILE A 183 5.29 -23.01 1.69
N MET A 184 6.23 -22.19 1.24
CA MET A 184 6.73 -22.18 -0.12
C MET A 184 8.24 -22.45 -0.17
N SER A 185 8.69 -23.10 -1.24
CA SER A 185 10.09 -23.29 -1.57
C SER A 185 10.75 -21.96 -1.91
N ASN A 186 11.96 -21.75 -1.39
CA ASN A 186 12.76 -20.55 -1.62
C ASN A 186 14.20 -20.93 -1.93
N GLU A 187 14.37 -21.79 -2.94
CA GLU A 187 15.65 -22.35 -3.35
C GLU A 187 15.92 -22.02 -4.82
N GLY A 188 17.17 -22.20 -5.26
CA GLY A 188 17.55 -21.93 -6.64
C GLY A 188 17.77 -20.44 -6.96
N PRO A 189 18.01 -20.12 -8.24
CA PRO A 189 18.40 -18.77 -8.68
C PRO A 189 17.27 -17.74 -8.54
N GLU A 190 16.02 -18.19 -8.48
CA GLU A 190 14.82 -17.34 -8.36
C GLU A 190 14.37 -17.14 -6.89
N ALA A 191 15.18 -17.56 -5.91
CA ALA A 191 14.86 -17.43 -4.49
C ALA A 191 14.67 -15.95 -4.10
N PHE A 192 13.58 -15.68 -3.37
CA PHE A 192 13.25 -14.38 -2.81
C PHE A 192 13.99 -14.15 -1.49
N LYS A 193 14.88 -13.15 -1.47
CA LYS A 193 15.66 -12.73 -0.27
C LYS A 193 16.18 -13.95 0.54
N PRO A 194 16.98 -14.86 -0.06
CA PRO A 194 17.39 -16.12 0.56
C PRO A 194 18.16 -15.91 1.88
N GLU A 195 18.87 -14.79 2.01
CA GLU A 195 19.57 -14.39 3.24
C GLU A 195 18.63 -14.13 4.43
N LEU A 196 17.37 -13.75 4.18
CA LEU A 196 16.39 -13.46 5.23
C LEU A 196 15.51 -14.68 5.53
N TYR A 197 14.98 -15.32 4.48
CA TYR A 197 13.99 -16.40 4.62
C TYR A 197 14.62 -17.80 4.68
N GLY A 198 15.84 -17.96 4.17
CA GLY A 198 16.45 -19.28 3.97
C GLY A 198 15.78 -20.05 2.84
N SER A 199 15.75 -21.37 2.95
CA SER A 199 15.23 -22.29 1.92
C SER A 199 13.71 -22.31 1.78
N GLN A 200 12.97 -21.74 2.74
CA GLN A 200 11.50 -21.77 2.72
C GLN A 200 10.90 -20.51 3.31
N ILE A 201 9.81 -20.06 2.71
CA ILE A 201 9.03 -18.91 3.16
C ILE A 201 7.72 -19.40 3.75
N VAL A 202 7.45 -19.06 5.01
CA VAL A 202 6.19 -19.34 5.69
C VAL A 202 5.32 -18.09 5.65
N ILE A 203 4.23 -18.15 4.89
CA ILE A 203 3.23 -17.10 4.77
C ILE A 203 2.05 -17.46 5.66
N GLU A 204 1.82 -16.68 6.71
CA GLU A 204 0.72 -16.91 7.65
C GLU A 204 -0.25 -15.73 7.62
N ARG A 205 -1.53 -16.00 7.34
CA ARG A 205 -2.61 -15.03 7.40
C ARG A 205 -3.56 -15.39 8.54
N THR A 206 -3.72 -14.48 9.49
CA THR A 206 -4.74 -14.59 10.54
C THR A 206 -5.97 -13.78 10.14
N LEU A 207 -7.14 -14.39 10.30
CA LEU A 207 -8.46 -13.79 10.09
C LEU A 207 -9.14 -13.67 11.45
N HIS A 208 -9.70 -12.51 11.76
CA HIS A 208 -10.42 -12.27 13.00
C HIS A 208 -11.91 -12.07 12.76
N LYS A 209 -12.75 -12.54 13.68
CA LYS A 209 -14.21 -12.41 13.61
C LYS A 209 -14.69 -10.94 13.62
N ASN A 210 -13.89 -10.04 14.16
CA ASN A 210 -14.12 -8.59 14.12
C ASN A 210 -13.86 -7.96 12.73
N GLY A 211 -13.48 -8.75 11.73
CA GLY A 211 -13.19 -8.30 10.36
C GLY A 211 -11.73 -7.92 10.10
N GLY A 212 -10.89 -7.89 11.15
CA GLY A 212 -9.45 -7.65 11.02
C GLY A 212 -8.73 -8.83 10.35
N SER A 213 -7.62 -8.54 9.68
CA SER A 213 -6.71 -9.55 9.16
C SER A 213 -5.27 -9.06 9.28
N SER A 214 -4.35 -9.97 9.59
CA SER A 214 -2.93 -9.69 9.73
C SER A 214 -2.09 -10.74 9.03
N TYR A 215 -0.94 -10.32 8.50
CA TYR A 215 0.05 -11.20 7.89
C TYR A 215 1.26 -11.37 8.81
N ARG A 216 1.90 -12.54 8.73
CA ARG A 216 3.21 -12.81 9.29
C ARG A 216 4.01 -13.62 8.28
N PHE A 217 5.22 -13.17 8.00
CA PHE A 217 6.16 -13.87 7.12
C PHE A 217 7.34 -14.36 7.96
N ARG A 218 7.65 -15.65 7.88
CA ARG A 218 8.70 -16.27 8.71
C ARG A 218 9.65 -17.13 7.87
N ALA A 219 10.87 -17.25 8.34
CA ALA A 219 11.79 -18.30 7.91
C ALA A 219 11.46 -19.62 8.62
N THR A 220 11.52 -20.74 7.91
CA THR A 220 11.29 -22.07 8.52
C THR A 220 12.37 -22.44 9.54
N ARG A 221 13.63 -22.05 9.28
CA ARG A 221 14.78 -22.47 10.11
C ARG A 221 14.72 -21.97 11.56
N ASP A 222 14.31 -20.72 11.75
CA ASP A 222 14.39 -20.04 13.06
C ASP A 222 13.03 -19.59 13.61
N GLY A 223 11.95 -19.74 12.83
CA GLY A 223 10.60 -19.26 13.18
C GLY A 223 10.50 -17.75 13.38
N LYS A 224 11.56 -17.00 13.06
CA LYS A 224 11.63 -15.54 13.23
C LYS A 224 10.68 -14.85 12.27
N ILE A 225 9.91 -13.90 12.80
CA ILE A 225 9.05 -13.02 11.99
C ILE A 225 9.94 -11.99 11.30
N ILE A 226 9.96 -12.03 9.97
CA ILE A 226 10.76 -11.13 9.12
C ILE A 226 9.94 -9.90 8.75
N ALA A 227 8.66 -10.12 8.40
CA ALA A 227 7.75 -9.06 8.02
C ALA A 227 6.32 -9.34 8.50
N GLN A 228 5.49 -8.30 8.50
CA GLN A 228 4.06 -8.38 8.86
C GLN A 228 3.15 -7.56 7.93
N LYS A 229 3.73 -6.80 7.00
CA LYS A 229 2.99 -5.91 6.10
C LYS A 229 2.56 -6.65 4.85
N ARG A 230 1.40 -6.28 4.29
CA ARG A 230 0.91 -6.81 3.01
C ARG A 230 1.89 -6.52 1.85
N ASP A 231 2.67 -5.45 1.92
CA ASP A 231 3.64 -5.11 0.86
C ASP A 231 4.65 -6.24 0.62
N GLU A 232 5.08 -6.94 1.68
CA GLU A 232 5.96 -8.10 1.56
C GLU A 232 5.29 -9.25 0.78
N LEU A 233 3.97 -9.46 0.96
CA LEU A 233 3.22 -10.44 0.18
C LEU A 233 3.26 -10.09 -1.31
N ASN A 234 3.06 -8.80 -1.63
CA ASN A 234 3.07 -8.34 -3.02
C ASN A 234 4.46 -8.54 -3.64
N GLU A 235 5.54 -8.29 -2.89
CA GLU A 235 6.91 -8.55 -3.34
C GLU A 235 7.17 -10.04 -3.57
N ILE A 236 6.72 -10.92 -2.65
CA ILE A 236 6.85 -12.37 -2.78
C ILE A 236 6.09 -12.87 -4.03
N CYS A 237 4.82 -12.48 -4.15
CA CYS A 237 3.99 -12.86 -5.30
C CYS A 237 4.55 -12.32 -6.61
N ALA A 238 5.08 -11.09 -6.64
CA ALA A 238 5.71 -10.53 -7.83
C ALA A 238 7.00 -11.28 -8.21
N ASN A 239 7.83 -11.63 -7.24
CA ASN A 239 9.06 -12.39 -7.48
C ASN A 239 8.78 -13.76 -8.08
N PHE A 240 7.76 -14.45 -7.58
CA PHE A 240 7.36 -15.78 -8.08
C PHE A 240 6.32 -15.73 -9.22
N SER A 241 6.02 -14.55 -9.76
CA SER A 241 5.03 -14.35 -10.84
C SER A 241 3.64 -14.95 -10.53
N ILE A 242 3.20 -14.86 -9.28
CA ILE A 242 1.91 -15.37 -8.82
C ILE A 242 0.85 -14.27 -8.88
N THR A 243 -0.16 -14.46 -9.72
CA THR A 243 -1.28 -13.53 -9.90
C THR A 243 -2.60 -14.13 -9.41
N ILE A 244 -2.83 -14.05 -8.08
CA ILE A 244 -3.97 -14.73 -7.44
C ILE A 244 -5.35 -14.22 -7.87
N ASP A 245 -5.43 -12.97 -8.34
CA ASP A 245 -6.68 -12.37 -8.83
C ASP A 245 -6.96 -12.73 -10.30
N SER A 246 -6.02 -13.41 -10.99
CA SER A 246 -6.21 -13.86 -12.37
C SER A 246 -7.09 -15.13 -12.41
N PRO A 247 -8.11 -15.17 -13.27
CA PRO A 247 -8.93 -16.36 -13.44
C PRO A 247 -8.16 -17.54 -14.07
N LEU A 248 -6.99 -17.28 -14.67
CA LEU A 248 -6.09 -18.35 -15.15
C LEU A 248 -5.30 -19.02 -14.01
N THR A 249 -5.17 -18.38 -12.85
CA THR A 249 -4.42 -18.92 -11.71
C THR A 249 -5.32 -19.69 -10.75
N ILE A 250 -6.51 -19.17 -10.47
CA ILE A 250 -7.53 -19.86 -9.69
C ILE A 250 -8.78 -20.04 -10.53
N LEU A 251 -9.06 -21.28 -10.89
CA LEU A 251 -10.32 -21.67 -11.51
C LEU A 251 -11.21 -22.34 -10.47
N THR A 252 -12.27 -21.64 -10.05
CA THR A 252 -13.29 -22.24 -9.17
C THR A 252 -14.31 -23.02 -9.99
N GLN A 253 -15.01 -23.96 -9.33
CA GLN A 253 -16.05 -24.76 -9.97
C GLN A 253 -17.13 -23.89 -10.64
N ASP A 254 -17.58 -22.84 -9.96
CA ASP A 254 -18.61 -21.92 -10.48
C ASP A 254 -18.05 -21.03 -11.59
N ALA A 255 -16.80 -20.58 -11.48
CA ALA A 255 -16.13 -19.82 -12.55
C ALA A 255 -15.99 -20.67 -13.82
N ALA A 256 -15.57 -21.93 -13.70
CA ALA A 256 -15.47 -22.86 -14.82
C ALA A 256 -16.85 -23.11 -15.47
N ARG A 257 -17.89 -23.35 -14.66
CA ARG A 257 -19.25 -23.55 -15.16
C ARG A 257 -19.77 -22.30 -15.90
N SER A 258 -19.62 -21.13 -15.29
CA SER A 258 -20.04 -19.86 -15.89
C SER A 258 -19.26 -19.54 -17.17
N PHE A 259 -17.96 -19.85 -17.20
CA PHE A 259 -17.12 -19.66 -18.37
C PHE A 259 -17.63 -20.49 -19.55
N LEU A 260 -17.96 -21.77 -19.33
CA LEU A 260 -18.49 -22.64 -20.39
C LEU A 260 -19.91 -22.27 -20.83
N GLN A 261 -20.76 -21.78 -19.91
CA GLN A 261 -22.16 -21.45 -20.22
C GLN A 261 -22.35 -20.09 -20.88
N ASN A 262 -21.49 -19.12 -20.58
CA ASN A 262 -21.63 -17.73 -21.03
C ASN A 262 -20.50 -17.31 -21.99
N ALA A 263 -19.79 -18.24 -22.62
CA ALA A 263 -18.68 -17.94 -23.53
C ALA A 263 -19.16 -17.17 -24.77
N THR A 264 -19.08 -15.84 -24.72
CA THR A 264 -19.19 -14.95 -25.87
C THR A 264 -17.80 -14.50 -26.32
N ASP A 265 -17.65 -14.12 -27.59
CA ASP A 265 -16.37 -13.62 -28.14
C ASP A 265 -15.82 -12.44 -27.32
N GLU A 266 -16.69 -11.54 -26.86
CA GLU A 266 -16.31 -10.41 -26.01
C GLU A 266 -15.82 -10.86 -24.63
N MET A 267 -16.48 -11.85 -24.02
CA MET A 267 -16.05 -12.41 -22.73
C MET A 267 -14.73 -13.16 -22.85
N LEU A 268 -14.53 -13.92 -23.94
CA LEU A 268 -13.27 -14.62 -24.21
C LEU A 268 -12.12 -13.63 -24.42
N TYR A 269 -12.35 -12.55 -25.17
CA TYR A 269 -11.36 -11.49 -25.35
C TYR A 269 -11.00 -10.81 -24.03
N LYS A 270 -12.00 -10.48 -23.21
CA LYS A 270 -11.77 -9.91 -21.87
C LYS A 270 -11.01 -10.88 -20.97
N PHE A 271 -11.38 -12.16 -20.97
CA PHE A 271 -10.71 -13.20 -20.20
C PHE A 271 -9.25 -13.36 -20.63
N PHE A 272 -8.97 -13.28 -21.93
CA PHE A 272 -7.61 -13.27 -22.46
C PHE A 272 -6.82 -12.05 -21.98
N LEU A 273 -7.40 -10.84 -22.03
CA LEU A 273 -6.74 -9.61 -21.56
C LEU A 273 -6.43 -9.64 -20.05
N GLU A 274 -7.39 -10.11 -19.24
CA GLU A 274 -7.21 -10.25 -17.79
C GLU A 274 -6.19 -11.34 -17.47
N GLY A 275 -6.30 -12.50 -18.13
CA GLY A 275 -5.44 -13.66 -17.92
C GLY A 275 -3.98 -13.42 -18.32
N THR A 276 -3.74 -12.72 -19.43
CA THR A 276 -2.39 -12.34 -19.88
C THR A 276 -1.83 -11.12 -19.15
N GLY A 277 -2.63 -10.46 -18.30
CA GLY A 277 -2.23 -9.25 -17.58
C GLY A 277 -2.13 -8.00 -18.46
N LEU A 278 -2.52 -8.07 -19.73
CA LEU A 278 -2.50 -6.95 -20.68
C LEU A 278 -3.42 -5.81 -20.23
N ASP A 279 -4.55 -6.12 -19.60
CA ASP A 279 -5.46 -5.11 -19.07
C ASP A 279 -4.78 -4.27 -17.98
N SER A 280 -4.15 -4.94 -17.01
CA SER A 280 -3.39 -4.29 -15.93
C SER A 280 -2.22 -3.47 -16.47
N LEU A 281 -1.52 -3.98 -17.49
CA LEU A 281 -0.43 -3.27 -18.16
C LEU A 281 -0.95 -2.01 -18.87
N SER A 282 -2.09 -2.09 -19.55
CA SER A 282 -2.70 -0.95 -20.23
C SER A 282 -3.11 0.15 -19.24
N ALA A 283 -3.73 -0.23 -18.12
CA ALA A 283 -4.11 0.69 -17.05
C ALA A 283 -2.87 1.33 -16.41
N TYR A 284 -1.78 0.57 -16.26
CA TYR A 284 -0.50 1.08 -15.77
C TYR A 284 0.09 2.14 -16.72
N TYR A 285 0.09 1.89 -18.04
CA TYR A 285 0.54 2.88 -19.03
C TYR A 285 -0.29 4.17 -19.01
N GLN A 286 -1.61 4.06 -18.92
CA GLN A 286 -2.48 5.24 -18.82
C GLN A 286 -2.17 6.05 -17.55
N LYS A 287 -1.98 5.36 -16.41
CA LYS A 287 -1.60 6.00 -15.16
C LYS A 287 -0.23 6.70 -15.27
N MET A 288 0.76 6.05 -15.90
CA MET A 288 2.07 6.64 -16.12
C MET A 288 2.00 7.89 -17.00
N GLN A 289 1.18 7.90 -18.05
CA GLN A 289 0.99 9.07 -18.89
C GLN A 289 0.42 10.25 -18.09
N LEU A 290 -0.64 10.01 -17.32
CA LEU A 290 -1.24 11.04 -16.44
C LEU A 290 -0.23 11.56 -15.41
N GLN A 291 0.56 10.69 -14.79
CA GLN A 291 1.61 11.10 -13.85
C GLN A 291 2.72 11.90 -14.55
N GLY A 292 3.08 11.54 -15.78
CA GLY A 292 4.03 12.29 -16.60
C GLY A 292 3.55 13.72 -16.89
N GLU A 293 2.28 13.88 -17.25
CA GLU A 293 1.67 15.20 -17.46
C GLU A 293 1.64 16.02 -16.16
N GLN A 294 1.26 15.41 -15.04
CA GLN A 294 1.28 16.08 -13.74
C GLN A 294 2.69 16.54 -13.34
N LEU A 295 3.69 15.69 -13.54
CA LEU A 295 5.08 16.02 -13.22
C LEU A 295 5.59 17.16 -14.10
N LYS A 296 5.23 17.16 -15.39
CA LYS A 296 5.57 18.25 -16.32
C LYS A 296 4.95 19.57 -15.85
N ASN A 297 3.67 19.59 -15.50
CA ASN A 297 3.00 20.80 -14.99
C ASN A 297 3.66 21.32 -13.71
N ILE A 298 4.06 20.42 -12.80
CA ILE A 298 4.81 20.79 -11.60
C ILE A 298 6.17 21.40 -11.98
N ALA A 299 6.92 20.76 -12.88
CA ALA A 299 8.22 21.25 -13.34
C ALA A 299 8.11 22.64 -13.97
N ASP A 300 7.14 22.86 -14.86
CA ASP A 300 6.89 24.16 -15.49
C ASP A 300 6.55 25.23 -14.43
N SER A 301 5.67 24.90 -13.48
CA SER A 301 5.32 25.83 -12.39
C SER A 301 6.49 26.17 -11.45
N GLN A 302 7.44 25.26 -11.28
CA GLN A 302 8.64 25.51 -10.49
C GLN A 302 9.64 26.35 -11.29
N ALA A 303 9.79 26.08 -12.59
CA ALA A 303 10.63 26.86 -13.49
C ALA A 303 10.20 28.33 -13.55
N GLU A 304 8.89 28.62 -13.54
CA GLU A 304 8.37 29.99 -13.46
C GLU A 304 8.72 30.72 -12.15
N LYS A 305 8.91 29.99 -11.05
CA LYS A 305 9.22 30.56 -9.73
C LYS A 305 10.71 30.83 -9.53
N ILE A 306 11.59 30.13 -10.25
CA ILE A 306 13.05 30.32 -10.19
C ILE A 306 13.44 31.79 -10.39
N PRO A 307 13.04 32.49 -11.47
CA PRO A 307 13.47 33.87 -11.70
C PRO A 307 12.97 34.83 -10.61
N LEU A 308 11.77 34.59 -10.05
CA LEU A 308 11.26 35.39 -8.93
C LEU A 308 12.13 35.22 -7.68
N LYS A 309 12.60 34.00 -7.41
CA LYS A 309 13.50 33.70 -6.30
C LYS A 309 14.90 34.26 -6.53
N GLU A 310 15.41 34.26 -7.76
CA GLU A 310 16.67 34.92 -8.11
C GLU A 310 16.63 36.43 -7.83
N ILE A 311 15.53 37.10 -8.20
CA ILE A 311 15.32 38.52 -7.88
C ILE A 311 15.31 38.76 -6.36
N GLU A 312 14.65 37.89 -5.59
CA GLU A 312 14.60 37.97 -4.12
C GLU A 312 16.00 37.81 -3.51
N VAL A 313 16.79 36.85 -4.01
CA VAL A 313 18.18 36.63 -3.59
C VAL A 313 19.04 37.86 -3.87
N ASP A 314 18.91 38.47 -5.05
CA ASP A 314 19.64 39.68 -5.40
C ASP A 314 19.30 40.87 -4.50
N GLN A 315 18.03 41.02 -4.14
CA GLN A 315 17.60 42.06 -3.19
C GLN A 315 18.21 41.84 -1.80
N LEU A 316 18.19 40.61 -1.30
CA LEU A 316 18.80 40.25 -0.02
C LEU A 316 20.31 40.48 -0.03
N HIS A 317 21.00 40.13 -1.12
CA HIS A 317 22.43 40.42 -1.28
C HIS A 317 22.73 41.93 -1.20
N ARG A 318 21.90 42.77 -1.82
CA ARG A 318 22.04 44.24 -1.72
C ARG A 318 21.84 44.73 -0.28
N GLN A 319 20.84 44.21 0.42
CA GLN A 319 20.60 44.57 1.82
C GLN A 319 21.75 44.15 2.73
N VAL A 320 22.28 42.94 2.56
CA VAL A 320 23.45 42.45 3.31
C VAL A 320 24.68 43.33 3.03
N ALA A 321 24.92 43.70 1.77
CA ALA A 321 26.04 44.59 1.42
C ALA A 321 25.89 45.99 2.06
N ALA A 322 24.67 46.54 2.09
CA ALA A 322 24.38 47.80 2.76
C ALA A 322 24.61 47.70 4.28
N SER A 323 24.13 46.62 4.91
CA SER A 323 24.34 46.35 6.34
C SER A 323 25.82 46.22 6.69
N ARG A 324 26.62 45.51 5.88
CA ARG A 324 28.08 45.40 6.07
C ARG A 324 28.77 46.76 6.04
N ARG A 325 28.41 47.64 5.10
CA ARG A 325 28.95 49.01 5.05
C ARG A 325 28.64 49.82 6.31
N ILE A 326 27.45 49.67 6.88
CA ILE A 326 27.07 50.34 8.13
C ILE A 326 27.98 49.87 9.28
N VAL A 327 28.22 48.56 9.37
CA VAL A 327 29.12 47.99 10.39
C VAL A 327 30.56 48.52 10.22
N GLU A 328 31.06 48.61 8.98
CA GLU A 328 32.39 49.19 8.70
C GLU A 328 32.47 50.67 9.09
N LEU A 329 31.44 51.46 8.79
CA LEU A 329 31.37 52.87 9.19
C LEU A 329 31.30 53.03 10.71
N GLN A 330 30.53 52.19 11.41
CA GLN A 330 30.48 52.18 12.87
C GLN A 330 31.86 51.88 13.46
N ALA A 331 32.56 50.85 12.95
CA ALA A 331 33.93 50.56 13.39
C ALA A 331 34.89 51.74 13.16
N LYS A 332 34.75 52.44 12.03
CA LYS A 332 35.53 53.65 11.73
C LYS A 332 35.22 54.79 12.69
N ILE A 333 33.94 55.02 13.03
CA ILE A 333 33.53 56.01 14.03
C ILE A 333 34.14 55.68 15.39
N THR A 334 34.07 54.41 15.84
CA THR A 334 34.66 53.97 17.11
C THR A 334 36.17 54.18 17.14
N ARG A 335 36.86 53.92 16.02
CA ARG A 335 38.28 54.17 15.89
C ARG A 335 38.63 55.67 15.96
N LEU A 336 37.95 56.50 15.16
CA LEU A 336 38.21 57.95 15.11
C LEU A 336 37.88 58.63 16.44
N THR A 337 36.84 58.20 17.14
CA THR A 337 36.50 58.70 18.48
C THR A 337 37.56 58.33 19.51
N SER A 338 38.13 57.12 19.42
CA SER A 338 39.28 56.71 20.24
C SER A 338 40.51 57.56 19.94
N GLU A 339 40.84 57.78 18.65
CA GLU A 339 41.95 58.65 18.23
C GLU A 339 41.76 60.11 18.70
N LEU A 340 40.53 60.63 18.65
CA LEU A 340 40.19 61.96 19.16
C LEU A 340 40.36 62.05 20.68
N ALA A 341 39.94 61.04 21.43
CA ALA A 341 40.14 60.98 22.88
C ALA A 341 41.64 60.98 23.23
N TRP A 342 42.46 60.21 22.50
CA TRP A 342 43.92 60.20 22.67
C TRP A 342 44.57 61.54 22.32
N ALA A 343 44.12 62.20 21.23
CA ALA A 343 44.61 63.53 20.87
C ALA A 343 44.31 64.57 21.97
N TYR A 344 43.10 64.53 22.54
CA TYR A 344 42.73 65.41 23.65
C TYR A 344 43.59 65.18 24.90
N ILE A 345 43.88 63.92 25.25
CA ILE A 345 44.79 63.58 26.36
C ILE A 345 46.19 64.12 26.08
N ARG A 346 46.73 63.89 24.87
CA ARG A 346 48.05 64.40 24.47
C ARG A 346 48.12 65.92 24.60
N ASP A 347 47.11 66.64 24.11
CA ASP A 347 47.07 68.10 24.16
C ASP A 347 46.96 68.62 25.62
N LYS A 348 46.26 67.89 26.51
CA LYS A 348 46.25 68.20 27.94
C LYS A 348 47.57 67.89 28.64
N GLU A 349 48.24 66.80 28.25
CA GLU A 349 49.56 66.42 28.77
C GLU A 349 50.66 67.38 28.33
N THR A 350 50.63 67.91 27.10
CA THR A 350 51.60 68.93 26.64
C THR A 350 51.46 70.23 27.42
N VAL A 351 50.24 70.68 27.69
CA VAL A 351 49.99 71.83 28.57
C VAL A 351 50.51 71.56 29.98
N ARG A 352 50.18 70.40 30.57
CA ARG A 352 50.63 70.04 31.92
C ARG A 352 52.16 69.90 32.02
N THR A 353 52.81 69.30 31.03
CA THR A 353 54.27 69.16 30.99
C THR A 353 54.96 70.49 30.77
N GLY A 354 54.36 71.41 29.99
CA GLY A 354 54.79 72.80 29.89
C GLY A 354 54.72 73.55 31.23
N GLU A 355 53.61 73.40 31.97
CA GLU A 355 53.44 73.97 33.32
C GLU A 355 54.43 73.38 34.34
N VAL A 356 54.64 72.07 34.30
CA VAL A 356 55.59 71.37 35.19
C VAL A 356 57.03 71.78 34.87
N ASN A 357 57.41 71.87 33.59
CA ASN A 357 58.73 72.37 33.19
C ASN A 357 58.93 73.83 33.60
N SER A 358 57.89 74.67 33.50
CA SER A 358 57.94 76.06 33.96
C SER A 358 58.13 76.15 35.48
N ARG A 359 57.42 75.33 36.26
CA ARG A 359 57.62 75.24 37.72
C ARG A 359 58.99 74.67 38.09
N CYS A 360 59.49 73.68 37.35
CA CYS A 360 60.81 73.10 37.57
C CYS A 360 61.93 74.09 37.25
N PHE A 361 61.77 74.89 36.19
CA PHE A 361 62.66 76.00 35.84
C PHE A 361 62.71 77.08 36.93
N ILE A 362 61.57 77.46 37.50
CA ILE A 362 61.49 78.40 38.62
C ILE A 362 62.18 77.83 39.88
N LEU A 363 62.01 76.54 40.18
CA LEU A 363 62.65 75.88 41.32
C LEU A 363 64.16 75.71 41.15
N THR A 364 64.65 75.54 39.91
CA THR A 364 66.09 75.48 39.62
C THR A 364 66.75 76.84 39.69
N GLN A 365 66.08 77.91 39.23
CA GLN A 365 66.50 79.29 39.46
C GLN A 365 66.60 79.62 40.96
N HIS A 366 65.59 79.25 41.76
CA HIS A 366 65.61 79.48 43.21
C HIS A 366 66.67 78.66 43.96
N ARG A 367 67.07 77.48 43.46
CA ARG A 367 68.19 76.71 44.04
C ARG A 367 69.55 77.34 43.74
N SER A 368 69.77 77.85 42.52
CA SER A 368 71.02 78.55 42.19
C SER A 368 71.22 79.84 43.01
N SER A 369 70.14 80.54 43.40
CA SER A 369 70.22 81.73 44.25
C SER A 369 70.47 81.44 45.75
N ARG A 370 70.44 80.19 46.18
CA ARG A 370 70.69 79.77 47.59
C ARG A 370 72.08 79.17 47.82
N THR A 371 72.88 79.01 46.76
CA THR A 371 74.25 78.48 46.79
C THR A 371 75.33 79.55 46.54
N GLN A 372 74.98 80.83 46.68
CA GLN A 372 75.95 81.93 46.80
C GLN A 372 76.22 82.27 48.26
#